data_AF-A0A918N3S4-F1
#
_entry.id   AF-A0A918N3S4-F1
#
_cell.length_a   1.000
_cell.length_b   1.000
_cell.length_c   1.000
_cell.angle_alpha   90.00
_cell.angle_beta   90.00
_cell.angle_gamma   90.00
#
_symmetry.space_group_name_H-M   'P 1'
#
loop_
_entity.id
_entity.type
_entity.pdbx_description
1 polymer ?
#
loop_
_entity_poly.entity_id
_entity_poly.type
_entity_poly.pdbx_seq_one_letter_code
_entity_poly.pdbx_strand_id
1 'polypeptide(L)'
;MKKVILNLSLVIAILFASCKNETKETSTSSENTENTEKTEEKEENSSEGSTKVGVPSFSDKNVQEYVNAYEAYIEDYKKAVESKDMTAFASLGQKGQELGTKAQEVMGNLSGEDVTKLSEYMQKKSEQLQELSQKMMQ
;
A
#
# COMPACT_ATOMS: atom_id res chain seq x y z
N MET A 1 16.42 23.93 -23.67
CA MET A 1 17.45 24.50 -22.78
C MET A 1 16.90 24.57 -21.37
N LYS A 2 17.61 23.94 -20.43
CA LYS A 2 17.28 23.80 -19.00
C LYS A 2 17.57 25.10 -18.25
N LYS A 3 16.67 25.59 -17.40
CA LYS A 3 16.90 26.47 -16.23
C LYS A 3 15.69 26.31 -15.29
N VAL A 4 15.67 25.36 -14.35
CA VAL A 4 16.25 25.42 -12.99
C VAL A 4 15.88 26.71 -12.26
N ILE A 5 14.82 26.68 -11.46
CA ILE A 5 14.69 27.52 -10.26
C ILE A 5 14.17 26.63 -9.12
N LEU A 6 15.14 26.05 -8.43
CA LEU A 6 15.06 25.34 -7.17
C LEU A 6 14.85 26.38 -6.06
N ASN A 7 13.64 26.51 -5.52
CA ASN A 7 13.41 27.29 -4.29
C ASN A 7 13.20 26.33 -3.12
N LEU A 8 14.33 26.03 -2.51
CA LEU A 8 14.53 25.54 -1.15
C LEU A 8 13.94 26.55 -0.15
N SER A 9 13.01 26.11 0.70
CA SER A 9 12.80 26.71 2.02
C SER A 9 12.24 25.67 2.97
N LEU A 10 13.20 25.04 3.66
CA LEU A 10 13.06 24.29 4.89
C LEU A 10 12.73 25.27 6.03
N VAL A 11 11.58 25.11 6.69
CA VAL A 11 11.39 25.62 8.06
C VAL A 11 10.66 24.54 8.86
N ILE A 12 11.45 23.79 9.61
CA ILE A 12 11.02 22.89 10.67
C ILE A 12 10.78 23.78 11.91
N ALA A 13 9.52 23.86 12.36
CA ALA A 13 9.19 24.40 13.68
C ALA A 13 8.68 23.26 14.57
N ILE A 14 9.61 22.69 15.34
CA ILE A 14 9.30 21.76 16.43
C ILE A 14 8.91 22.62 17.64
N LEU A 15 7.66 22.53 18.10
CA LEU A 15 7.28 23.02 19.42
C LEU A 15 7.10 21.81 20.34
N PHE A 16 8.14 21.55 21.13
CA PHE A 16 8.03 20.76 22.35
C PHE A 16 7.20 21.55 23.37
N ALA A 17 6.02 21.05 23.72
CA ALA A 17 5.36 21.39 24.97
C ALA A 17 5.39 20.13 25.85
N SER A 18 6.48 19.98 26.62
CA SER A 18 6.57 19.01 27.72
C SER A 18 6.58 19.76 29.05
N CYS A 19 5.49 19.58 29.82
CA CYS A 19 5.32 19.59 31.27
C CYS A 19 6.20 20.49 32.18
N LYS A 20 5.58 21.26 33.10
CA LYS A 20 5.47 20.98 34.56
C LYS A 20 4.80 22.15 35.32
N ASN A 21 4.08 21.79 36.39
CA ASN A 21 3.57 22.56 37.56
C ASN A 21 2.04 22.65 37.61
N GLU A 22 1.32 21.70 38.23
CA GLU A 22 1.16 21.38 39.67
C GLU A 22 0.08 22.21 40.40
N THR A 23 -0.72 21.48 41.19
CA THR A 23 -1.69 21.89 42.25
C THR A 23 -3.16 21.65 41.85
N LYS A 24 -3.67 20.43 42.09
CA LYS A 24 -4.47 19.96 43.28
C LYS A 24 -5.96 20.32 43.13
N GLU A 25 -6.99 19.53 43.42
CA GLU A 25 -7.26 18.24 44.11
C GLU A 25 -8.74 17.94 43.82
N THR A 26 -9.16 16.71 43.54
CA THR A 26 -9.78 15.72 44.48
C THR A 26 -11.14 15.32 43.87
N SER A 27 -11.66 14.09 43.89
CA SER A 27 -11.22 12.74 44.25
C SER A 27 -12.32 11.76 43.80
N THR A 28 -11.98 10.45 43.85
CA THR A 28 -12.87 9.25 43.90
C THR A 28 -13.26 8.67 42.52
N SER A 29 -13.07 7.38 42.21
CA SER A 29 -12.43 6.21 42.85
C SER A 29 -12.44 5.06 41.81
N SER A 30 -11.52 4.10 41.98
CA SER A 30 -11.37 2.73 41.43
C SER A 30 -12.63 2.08 40.82
N GLU A 31 -12.59 1.18 39.83
CA GLU A 31 -11.81 -0.05 39.69
C GLU A 31 -12.19 -0.69 38.32
N ASN A 32 -11.21 -0.99 37.45
CA ASN A 32 -10.87 -2.31 36.90
C ASN A 32 -11.85 -3.03 35.93
N THR A 33 -11.23 -3.52 34.83
CA THR A 33 -11.61 -4.66 33.98
C THR A 33 -12.89 -4.53 33.16
N GLU A 34 -12.76 -4.47 31.82
CA GLU A 34 -13.22 -5.57 30.93
C GLU A 34 -12.77 -5.34 29.47
N ASN A 35 -12.26 -6.42 28.86
CA ASN A 35 -12.13 -6.79 27.44
C ASN A 35 -11.67 -5.75 26.40
N THR A 36 -10.56 -5.98 25.68
CA THR A 36 -10.38 -7.04 24.66
C THR A 36 -11.47 -7.01 23.58
N GLU A 37 -11.22 -6.20 22.57
CA GLU A 37 -11.73 -6.38 21.20
C GLU A 37 -10.54 -5.99 20.31
N LYS A 38 -9.59 -6.88 20.06
CA LYS A 38 -9.65 -7.95 19.05
C LYS A 38 -10.45 -7.56 17.81
N THR A 39 -9.89 -6.64 17.03
CA THR A 39 -10.01 -6.72 15.57
C THR A 39 -8.67 -7.21 15.03
N GLU A 40 -8.46 -8.51 15.20
CA GLU A 40 -7.73 -9.28 14.19
C GLU A 40 -8.53 -9.15 12.89
N GLU A 41 -8.17 -8.19 12.03
CA GLU A 41 -8.25 -8.45 10.59
C GLU A 41 -6.93 -9.14 10.22
N LYS A 42 -6.83 -10.38 10.71
CA LYS A 42 -6.10 -11.42 10.03
C LYS A 42 -6.85 -11.61 8.72
N GLU A 43 -6.48 -10.84 7.70
CA GLU A 43 -6.85 -11.14 6.33
C GLU A 43 -6.01 -12.37 5.91
N GLU A 44 -6.43 -13.52 6.46
CA GLU A 44 -6.32 -14.80 5.79
C GLU A 44 -7.10 -14.66 4.48
N ASN A 45 -6.45 -14.12 3.45
CA ASN A 45 -6.80 -14.47 2.09
C ASN A 45 -5.64 -15.25 1.49
N SER A 46 -5.65 -16.53 1.86
CA SER A 46 -5.29 -17.65 1.02
C SER A 46 -4.28 -17.35 -0.09
N SER A 47 -3.01 -17.53 0.26
CA SER A 47 -1.97 -17.95 -0.68
C SER A 47 -2.19 -19.43 -1.04
N GLU A 48 -3.39 -19.81 -1.47
CA GLU A 48 -3.58 -20.98 -2.32
C GLU A 48 -3.50 -20.46 -3.74
N GLY A 49 -2.52 -20.96 -4.49
CA GLY A 49 -2.27 -20.61 -5.88
C GLY A 49 -3.47 -20.88 -6.77
N SER A 50 -4.42 -19.95 -6.79
CA SER A 50 -5.26 -19.74 -7.96
C SER A 50 -4.36 -19.10 -9.00
N THR A 51 -3.88 -19.90 -9.95
CA THR A 51 -3.38 -19.41 -11.23
C THR A 51 -4.53 -18.68 -11.92
N LYS A 52 -4.77 -17.42 -11.54
CA LYS A 52 -5.67 -16.52 -12.26
C LYS A 52 -5.17 -16.47 -13.69
N VAL A 53 -6.06 -16.70 -14.65
CA VAL A 53 -5.70 -16.78 -16.08
C VAL A 53 -4.95 -15.49 -16.49
N GLY A 54 -3.73 -15.64 -17.00
CA GLY A 54 -2.89 -14.51 -17.40
C GLY A 54 -2.02 -13.90 -16.29
N VAL A 55 -2.01 -14.48 -15.09
CA VAL A 55 -1.07 -14.16 -14.01
C VAL A 55 0.08 -15.18 -14.03
N PRO A 56 1.34 -14.75 -14.18
CA PRO A 56 2.49 -15.64 -14.17
C PRO A 56 2.70 -16.29 -12.80
N SER A 57 3.24 -17.51 -12.81
CA SER A 57 3.66 -18.20 -11.60
C SER A 57 5.17 -18.13 -11.41
N PHE A 58 5.58 -17.95 -10.15
CA PHE A 58 6.97 -17.88 -9.70
C PHE A 58 7.25 -18.93 -8.64
N SER A 59 8.44 -19.52 -8.72
CA SER A 59 8.89 -20.50 -7.71
C SER A 59 9.24 -19.83 -6.38
N ASP A 60 9.65 -18.56 -6.42
CA ASP A 60 9.89 -17.76 -5.22
C ASP A 60 8.56 -17.27 -4.63
N LYS A 61 8.31 -17.64 -3.37
CA LYS A 61 7.07 -17.31 -2.67
C LYS A 61 6.86 -15.80 -2.52
N ASN A 62 7.93 -15.04 -2.26
CA ASN A 62 7.82 -13.59 -2.07
C ASN A 62 7.46 -12.92 -3.40
N VAL A 63 8.05 -13.37 -4.51
CA VAL A 63 7.70 -12.90 -5.85
C VAL A 63 6.24 -13.22 -6.18
N GLN A 64 5.78 -14.44 -5.87
CA GLN A 64 4.39 -14.82 -6.10
C GLN A 64 3.42 -13.97 -5.27
N GLU A 65 3.74 -13.71 -4.00
CA GLU A 65 2.92 -12.86 -3.11
C GLU A 65 2.87 -11.41 -3.57
N TYR A 66 3.99 -10.88 -4.08
CA TYR A 66 4.02 -9.55 -4.69
C TYR A 66 3.07 -9.46 -5.90
N VAL A 67 3.13 -10.44 -6.80
CA VAL A 67 2.27 -10.49 -7.99
C VAL A 67 0.80 -10.60 -7.61
N ASN A 68 0.47 -11.44 -6.62
CA ASN A 68 -0.89 -11.58 -6.14
C ASN A 68 -1.41 -10.28 -5.49
N ALA A 69 -0.58 -9.62 -4.68
CA ALA A 69 -0.92 -8.33 -4.08
C ALA A 69 -1.10 -7.24 -5.15
N TYR A 70 -0.30 -7.26 -6.21
CA TYR A 70 -0.40 -6.32 -7.32
C TYR A 70 -1.69 -6.53 -8.13
N GLU A 71 -2.11 -7.79 -8.34
CA GLU A 71 -3.42 -8.08 -8.94
C GLU A 71 -4.58 -7.57 -8.10
N ALA A 72 -4.54 -7.78 -6.78
CA ALA A 72 -5.56 -7.27 -5.88
C ALA A 72 -5.65 -5.74 -5.94
N TYR A 73 -4.50 -5.06 -5.96
CA TYR A 73 -4.42 -3.61 -6.12
C TYR A 73 -5.06 -3.13 -7.43
N ILE A 74 -4.79 -3.78 -8.56
CA ILE A 74 -5.38 -3.41 -9.86
C ILE A 74 -6.88 -3.66 -9.88
N GLU A 75 -7.33 -4.75 -9.26
CA GLU A 75 -8.76 -5.06 -9.14
C GLU A 75 -9.49 -3.98 -8.32
N ASP A 76 -8.92 -3.57 -7.20
CA ASP A 76 -9.47 -2.49 -6.36
C ASP A 76 -9.40 -1.13 -7.07
N TYR A 77 -8.31 -0.86 -7.80
CA TYR A 77 -8.18 0.32 -8.64
C TYR A 77 -9.29 0.37 -9.68
N LYS A 78 -9.53 -0.73 -10.40
CA LYS A 78 -10.61 -0.84 -11.37
C LYS A 78 -11.98 -0.60 -10.72
N LYS A 79 -12.26 -1.23 -9.58
CA LYS A 79 -13.52 -1.04 -8.85
C LYS A 79 -13.72 0.42 -8.44
N ALA A 80 -12.69 1.07 -7.92
CA ALA A 80 -12.74 2.49 -7.52
C ALA A 80 -13.02 3.40 -8.73
N VAL A 81 -12.38 3.15 -9.88
CA VAL A 81 -12.62 3.89 -11.13
C VAL A 81 -14.06 3.68 -11.63
N GLU A 82 -14.52 2.43 -11.69
CA GLU A 82 -15.85 2.09 -12.23
C GLU A 82 -17.00 2.60 -11.34
N SER A 83 -16.80 2.59 -10.03
CA SER A 83 -17.75 3.13 -9.05
C SER A 83 -17.63 4.64 -8.82
N LYS A 84 -16.58 5.28 -9.34
CA LYS A 84 -16.20 6.67 -9.05
C LYS A 84 -16.02 6.94 -7.54
N ASP A 85 -15.61 5.93 -6.78
CA ASP A 85 -15.39 6.03 -5.35
C ASP A 85 -14.01 6.62 -5.06
N MET A 86 -13.99 7.93 -4.79
CA MET A 86 -12.78 8.67 -4.46
C MET A 86 -12.19 8.29 -3.09
N THR A 87 -13.00 7.72 -2.18
CA THR A 87 -12.53 7.26 -0.88
C THR A 87 -11.77 5.95 -1.05
N ALA A 88 -12.37 4.99 -1.78
CA ALA A 88 -11.69 3.75 -2.15
C ALA A 88 -10.42 4.04 -2.94
N PHE A 89 -10.46 5.02 -3.85
CA PHE A 89 -9.28 5.45 -4.59
C PHE A 89 -8.18 6.03 -3.70
N ALA A 90 -8.52 6.84 -2.70
CA ALA A 90 -7.54 7.37 -1.75
C ALA A 90 -6.87 6.24 -0.94
N SER A 91 -7.62 5.21 -0.55
CA SER A 91 -7.09 4.04 0.16
C SER A 91 -6.10 3.21 -0.66
N LEU A 92 -6.16 3.29 -2.00
CA LEU A 92 -5.16 2.67 -2.87
C LEU A 92 -3.77 3.27 -2.67
N GLY A 93 -3.66 4.52 -2.20
CA GLY A 93 -2.37 5.13 -1.88
C GLY A 93 -1.57 4.33 -0.86
N GLN A 94 -2.23 3.81 0.19
CA GLN A 94 -1.58 2.95 1.19
C GLN A 94 -1.18 1.60 0.61
N LYS A 95 -2.09 0.94 -0.12
CA LYS A 95 -1.79 -0.33 -0.81
C LYS A 95 -0.63 -0.20 -1.81
N GLY A 96 -0.55 0.93 -2.51
CA GLY A 96 0.56 1.24 -3.41
C GLY A 96 1.90 1.41 -2.68
N GLN A 97 1.91 1.99 -1.48
CA GLN A 97 3.12 2.09 -0.67
C GLN A 97 3.59 0.71 -0.19
N GLU A 98 2.68 -0.12 0.31
CA GLU A 98 2.99 -1.50 0.72
C GLU A 98 3.54 -2.33 -0.44
N LEU A 99 2.95 -2.18 -1.63
CA LEU A 99 3.46 -2.78 -2.86
C LEU A 99 4.86 -2.29 -3.21
N GLY A 100 5.13 -0.99 -3.02
CA GLY A 100 6.48 -0.44 -3.18
C GLY A 100 7.50 -1.10 -2.26
N THR A 101 7.16 -1.32 -0.99
CA THR A 101 8.03 -2.04 -0.05
C THR A 101 8.25 -3.48 -0.49
N LYS A 102 7.18 -4.22 -0.83
CA LYS A 102 7.30 -5.60 -1.34
C LYS A 102 8.12 -5.67 -2.62
N ALA A 103 7.99 -4.68 -3.52
CA ALA A 103 8.76 -4.60 -4.75
C ALA A 103 10.27 -4.57 -4.47
N GLN A 104 10.71 -3.82 -3.45
CA GLN A 104 12.12 -3.76 -3.05
C GLN A 104 12.62 -5.11 -2.53
N GLU A 105 11.80 -5.83 -1.77
CA GLU A 105 12.12 -7.16 -1.24
C GLU A 105 12.24 -8.21 -2.35
N VAL A 106 11.34 -8.19 -3.35
CA VAL A 106 11.34 -9.19 -4.43
C VAL A 106 12.39 -8.92 -5.49
N MET A 107 12.79 -7.67 -5.74
CA MET A 107 13.84 -7.34 -6.71
C MET A 107 15.19 -8.01 -6.38
N GLY A 108 15.47 -8.26 -5.09
CA GLY A 108 16.68 -8.98 -4.67
C GLY A 108 16.62 -10.50 -4.88
N ASN A 109 15.42 -11.07 -5.04
CA ASN A 109 15.19 -12.52 -5.14
C ASN A 109 14.98 -12.98 -6.60
N LEU A 110 14.74 -12.05 -7.53
CA LEU A 110 14.54 -12.38 -8.94
C LEU A 110 15.87 -12.72 -9.63
N SER A 111 15.88 -13.82 -10.38
CA SER A 111 17.03 -14.21 -11.19
C SER A 111 16.60 -14.86 -12.50
N GLY A 112 17.48 -14.78 -13.51
CA GLY A 112 17.27 -15.45 -14.79
C GLY A 112 15.97 -15.06 -15.49
N GLU A 113 15.21 -16.06 -15.92
CA GLU A 113 13.97 -15.90 -16.69
C GLU A 113 12.84 -15.20 -15.91
N ASP A 114 12.85 -15.30 -14.57
CA ASP A 114 11.81 -14.69 -13.74
C ASP A 114 11.88 -13.15 -13.75
N VAL A 115 13.06 -12.57 -14.00
CA VAL A 115 13.22 -11.12 -14.20
C VAL A 115 12.43 -10.67 -15.43
N THR A 116 12.63 -11.35 -16.56
CA THR A 116 11.93 -11.04 -17.82
C THR A 116 10.43 -11.26 -17.68
N LYS A 117 10.03 -12.41 -17.12
CA LYS A 117 8.63 -12.77 -16.90
C LYS A 117 7.90 -11.74 -16.04
N LEU A 118 8.50 -11.31 -14.93
CA LEU A 118 7.91 -10.29 -14.08
C LEU A 118 7.89 -8.92 -14.78
N SER A 119 8.97 -8.54 -15.47
CA SER A 119 9.04 -7.26 -16.19
C SER A 119 7.95 -7.13 -17.26
N GLU A 120 7.79 -8.14 -18.12
CA GLU A 120 6.75 -8.15 -19.16
C GLU A 120 5.35 -8.06 -18.56
N TYR A 121 5.13 -8.81 -17.47
CA TYR A 121 3.86 -8.79 -16.77
C TYR A 121 3.56 -7.42 -16.15
N MET A 122 4.52 -6.82 -15.46
CA MET A 122 4.37 -5.48 -14.86
C MET A 122 4.14 -4.42 -15.93
N GLN A 123 4.76 -4.54 -17.11
CA GLN A 123 4.52 -3.64 -18.23
C GLN A 123 3.07 -3.73 -18.73
N LYS A 124 2.56 -4.95 -18.98
CA LYS A 124 1.17 -5.16 -19.38
C LYS A 124 0.18 -4.57 -18.37
N LYS A 125 0.49 -4.72 -17.08
CA LYS A 125 -0.35 -4.18 -16.01
C LYS A 125 -0.24 -2.67 -15.85
N SER A 126 0.92 -2.08 -16.15
CA SER A 126 1.07 -0.62 -16.24
C SER A 126 0.20 -0.04 -17.34
N GLU A 127 0.13 -0.68 -18.52
CA GLU A 127 -0.77 -0.27 -19.60
C GLU A 127 -2.24 -0.33 -19.15
N GLN A 128 -2.63 -1.41 -18.48
CA GLN A 128 -3.98 -1.53 -17.89
C GLN A 128 -4.29 -0.41 -16.89
N LEU A 129 -3.35 -0.06 -16.01
CA LEU A 129 -3.54 1.05 -15.06
C LEU A 129 -3.64 2.41 -15.76
N GLN A 130 -2.89 2.63 -16.84
CA GLN A 130 -2.98 3.86 -17.64
C GLN A 130 -4.36 3.99 -18.28
N GLU A 131 -4.91 2.93 -18.87
CA GLU A 131 -6.27 2.93 -19.42
C GLU A 131 -7.32 3.22 -18.35
N LEU A 132 -7.22 2.58 -17.18
CA LEU A 132 -8.11 2.83 -16.05
C LEU A 132 -7.99 4.28 -15.53
N SER A 133 -6.78 4.83 -15.48
CA SER A 133 -6.55 6.24 -15.10
C SER A 133 -7.17 7.20 -16.11
N GLN A 134 -7.03 6.95 -17.42
CA GLN A 134 -7.69 7.75 -18.45
C GLN A 134 -9.22 7.71 -18.31
N LYS A 135 -9.79 6.55 -18.00
CA LYS A 135 -11.23 6.39 -17.76
C LYS A 135 -11.73 7.18 -16.56
N MET A 136 -10.92 7.31 -15.50
CA MET A 136 -11.28 8.14 -14.33
C MET A 136 -11.35 9.63 -14.67
N MET A 137 -10.51 10.11 -15.59
CA MET A 137 -10.46 11.52 -15.99
C MET A 137 -11.57 11.92 -16.97
N GLN A 138 -12.39 10.97 -17.44
CA GLN A 138 -13.52 11.17 -18.35
C GLN A 138 -14.85 11.21 -17.59
#